data_AF-A0A662GEW0-F1
#
_entry.id   AF-A0A662GEW0-F1
#
_cell.length_a   1.000
_cell.length_b   1.000
_cell.length_c   1.000
_cell.angle_alpha   90.00
_cell.angle_beta   90.00
_cell.angle_gamma   90.00
#
_symmetry.space_group_name_H-M   'P 1'
#
loop_
_entity.id
_entity.type
_entity.pdbx_description
1 polymer ?
#
loop_
_entity_poly.entity_id
_entity_poly.type
_entity_poly.pdbx_seq_one_letter_code
_entity_poly.pdbx_strand_id
1 'polypeptide(L)'
;MLEKEVSLNIIYSFLTGGATEIPINVDYEILARTMEYVYEKKMYHRKNFCRAIVVLSAYAPTTYRDTAWMFIQKLPLSHLLYLSDVVLNPSKENKRRLRHALAVKIANSNMDEIARAYMISPSRFRMLFKFFKLPRNKIQNKNIVNKSYIFAVNVADRGIKTIFNKYSLEEIVERLKIPLHMVLQYVKDPDQAKVLAEISVPDDYLRHSRWFRTILGDDLFEEITFKKLRYLKDPIEFISVLEHLEKTGALTENLLNFLNKKINIFLEEEMSRINIRRIAIIVDVSASMHAAIDITRKLYEVFTRLGGRITDIIAFSNIAYEVSREKLNELIPKGMTSIGAGLLLLYKRLARRSIEEYPQAILLITDFDENTEPRVKNIIPLYSKLAEKPPIIVIHCGSRAPVEMDYPHAVIPVERFHPSLLLKIFRQIMSFTSKVLKEREVVRIIKEVRPLEEELSEISLPQRPQETMKPGYLLKLLSGESG
;
A
#
# COMPACT_ATOMS: atom_id res chain seq x y z
N MET A 1 -4.07 -14.31 -34.78
CA MET A 1 -3.84 -14.44 -33.31
C MET A 1 -3.02 -13.28 -32.79
N LEU A 2 -1.83 -13.00 -33.36
CA LEU A 2 -0.96 -11.88 -32.97
C LEU A 2 -1.65 -10.49 -32.83
N GLU A 3 -2.53 -10.07 -33.75
CA GLU A 3 -3.22 -8.75 -33.61
C GLU A 3 -4.27 -8.72 -32.49
N LYS A 4 -4.95 -9.83 -32.21
CA LYS A 4 -5.95 -9.92 -31.14
C LYS A 4 -5.30 -9.94 -29.76
N GLU A 5 -4.19 -10.68 -29.63
CA GLU A 5 -3.41 -10.82 -28.40
C GLU A 5 -2.77 -9.48 -28.00
N VAL A 6 -2.30 -8.71 -28.99
CA VAL A 6 -1.81 -7.33 -28.79
C VAL A 6 -2.95 -6.39 -28.37
N SER A 7 -4.14 -6.50 -28.97
CA SER A 7 -5.32 -5.68 -28.58
C SER A 7 -5.81 -5.98 -27.17
N LEU A 8 -5.82 -7.23 -26.73
CA LEU A 8 -6.29 -7.61 -25.40
C LEU A 8 -5.35 -7.07 -24.30
N ASN A 9 -4.03 -7.26 -24.47
CA ASN A 9 -3.04 -6.78 -23.50
C ASN A 9 -3.09 -5.27 -23.32
N ILE A 10 -3.31 -4.51 -24.40
CA ILE A 10 -3.47 -3.05 -24.36
C ILE A 10 -4.75 -2.68 -23.60
N ILE A 11 -5.89 -3.33 -23.89
CA ILE A 11 -7.16 -3.05 -23.21
C ILE A 11 -7.07 -3.36 -21.71
N TYR A 12 -6.51 -4.53 -21.35
CA TYR A 12 -6.33 -4.93 -19.96
C TYR A 12 -5.39 -3.96 -19.22
N SER A 13 -4.25 -3.63 -19.82
CA SER A 13 -3.31 -2.65 -19.28
C SER A 13 -3.96 -1.27 -19.11
N PHE A 14 -4.74 -0.80 -20.09
CA PHE A 14 -5.47 0.46 -19.99
C PHE A 14 -6.49 0.43 -18.84
N LEU A 15 -7.33 -0.61 -18.77
CA LEU A 15 -8.37 -0.72 -17.75
C LEU A 15 -7.80 -0.84 -16.33
N THR A 16 -6.58 -1.40 -16.18
CA THR A 16 -5.87 -1.52 -14.90
C THR A 16 -4.98 -0.31 -14.58
N GLY A 17 -4.78 0.61 -15.52
CA GLY A 17 -4.07 1.88 -15.32
C GLY A 17 -2.61 1.90 -15.79
N GLY A 18 -2.14 0.87 -16.51
CA GLY A 18 -0.82 0.83 -17.14
C GLY A 18 -0.73 1.61 -18.44
N ALA A 19 -1.75 1.52 -19.31
CA ALA A 19 -1.82 2.32 -20.54
C ALA A 19 -2.64 3.60 -20.33
N THR A 20 -2.24 4.69 -21.01
CA THR A 20 -2.87 6.02 -20.85
C THR A 20 -4.07 6.24 -21.76
N GLU A 21 -4.13 5.55 -22.90
CA GLU A 21 -5.16 5.75 -23.92
C GLU A 21 -5.72 4.41 -24.43
N ILE A 22 -6.98 4.46 -24.86
CA ILE A 22 -7.64 3.37 -25.58
C ILE A 22 -8.12 3.91 -26.93
N PRO A 23 -7.80 3.24 -28.05
CA PRO A 23 -8.32 3.64 -29.36
C PRO A 23 -9.85 3.63 -29.39
N ILE A 24 -10.44 4.48 -30.24
CA ILE A 24 -11.90 4.45 -30.46
C ILE A 24 -12.29 3.22 -31.30
N ASN A 25 -11.42 2.80 -32.21
CA ASN A 25 -11.60 1.64 -33.09
C ASN A 25 -11.00 0.38 -32.46
N VAL A 26 -11.47 0.01 -31.28
CA VAL A 26 -11.10 -1.27 -30.63
C VAL A 26 -12.13 -2.35 -30.95
N ASP A 27 -11.72 -3.61 -30.79
CA ASP A 27 -12.67 -4.71 -30.71
C ASP A 27 -13.58 -4.51 -29.49
N TYR A 28 -14.83 -4.11 -29.73
CA TYR A 28 -15.79 -3.79 -28.69
C TYR A 28 -16.22 -5.01 -27.87
N GLU A 29 -16.12 -6.22 -28.44
CA GLU A 29 -16.41 -7.45 -27.72
C GLU A 29 -15.33 -7.73 -26.70
N ILE A 30 -14.06 -7.67 -27.13
CA ILE A 30 -12.91 -7.82 -26.25
C ILE A 30 -12.96 -6.74 -25.16
N LEU A 31 -13.21 -5.47 -25.52
CA LEU A 31 -13.36 -4.39 -24.54
C LEU A 31 -14.45 -4.69 -23.51
N ALA A 32 -15.65 -5.07 -23.94
CA ALA A 32 -16.77 -5.34 -23.04
C ALA A 32 -16.49 -6.52 -22.10
N ARG A 33 -15.90 -7.61 -22.61
CA ARG A 33 -15.55 -8.80 -21.82
C ARG A 33 -14.42 -8.50 -20.84
N THR A 34 -13.38 -7.78 -21.27
CA THR A 34 -12.29 -7.37 -20.36
C THR A 34 -12.81 -6.41 -19.29
N MET A 35 -13.74 -5.50 -19.61
CA MET A 35 -14.40 -4.64 -18.63
C MET A 35 -15.16 -5.46 -17.57
N GLU A 36 -15.93 -6.48 -17.97
CA GLU A 36 -16.63 -7.35 -17.03
C GLU A 36 -15.62 -8.14 -16.17
N TYR A 37 -14.57 -8.68 -16.77
CA TYR A 37 -13.50 -9.39 -16.07
C TYR A 37 -12.85 -8.53 -14.97
N VAL A 38 -12.37 -7.33 -15.32
CA VAL A 38 -11.72 -6.45 -14.34
C VAL A 38 -12.71 -5.91 -13.30
N TYR A 39 -13.99 -5.77 -13.66
CA TYR A 39 -15.06 -5.38 -12.75
C TYR A 39 -15.29 -6.47 -11.68
N GLU A 40 -15.47 -7.72 -12.10
CA GLU A 40 -15.63 -8.89 -11.21
C GLU A 40 -14.43 -9.06 -10.27
N LYS A 41 -13.21 -8.88 -10.80
CA LYS A 41 -11.97 -8.94 -10.00
C LYS A 41 -11.73 -7.67 -9.16
N LYS A 42 -12.53 -6.61 -9.33
CA LYS A 42 -12.34 -5.28 -8.69
C LYS A 42 -10.97 -4.65 -8.96
N MET A 43 -10.37 -4.96 -10.11
CA MET A 43 -9.03 -4.53 -10.52
C MET A 43 -9.10 -3.54 -11.68
N TYR A 44 -9.73 -2.37 -11.46
CA TYR A 44 -9.86 -1.36 -12.51
C TYR A 44 -9.52 0.05 -12.04
N HIS A 45 -8.91 0.81 -12.94
CA HIS A 45 -8.69 2.24 -12.79
C HIS A 45 -9.98 3.00 -13.11
N ARG A 46 -10.55 3.68 -12.09
CA ARG A 46 -11.89 4.30 -12.14
C ARG A 46 -12.10 5.24 -13.34
N LYS A 47 -11.11 6.11 -13.62
CA LYS A 47 -11.16 7.05 -14.74
C LYS A 47 -11.14 6.33 -16.09
N ASN A 48 -10.30 5.30 -16.24
CA ASN A 48 -10.13 4.57 -17.50
C ASN A 48 -11.36 3.70 -17.79
N PHE A 49 -11.93 3.11 -16.75
CA PHE A 49 -13.21 2.40 -16.85
C PHE A 49 -14.35 3.34 -17.28
N CYS A 50 -14.43 4.56 -16.73
CA CYS A 50 -15.39 5.57 -17.19
C CYS A 50 -15.16 5.95 -18.67
N ARG A 51 -13.90 6.06 -19.11
CA ARG A 51 -13.59 6.32 -20.52
C ARG A 51 -14.08 5.17 -21.40
N ALA A 52 -13.86 3.93 -21.00
CA ALA A 52 -14.33 2.75 -21.73
C ALA A 52 -15.88 2.72 -21.82
N ILE A 53 -16.59 3.09 -20.74
CA ILE A 53 -18.06 3.26 -20.77
C ILE A 53 -18.47 4.29 -21.83
N VAL A 54 -17.79 5.45 -21.88
CA VAL A 54 -18.09 6.49 -22.88
C VAL A 54 -17.85 5.96 -24.30
N VAL A 55 -16.77 5.23 -24.52
CA VAL A 55 -16.44 4.62 -25.82
C VAL A 55 -17.53 3.64 -26.26
N LEU A 56 -17.89 2.68 -25.40
CA LEU A 56 -18.96 1.70 -25.68
C LEU A 56 -20.31 2.39 -25.92
N SER A 57 -20.65 3.40 -25.12
CA SER A 57 -21.93 4.12 -25.22
C SER A 57 -22.06 4.91 -26.52
N ALA A 58 -20.97 5.52 -26.99
CA ALA A 58 -20.97 6.44 -28.12
C ALA A 58 -20.67 5.77 -29.47
N TYR A 59 -19.72 4.83 -29.52
CA TYR A 59 -19.16 4.33 -30.78
C TYR A 59 -19.51 2.87 -31.09
N ALA A 60 -19.75 2.02 -30.08
CA ALA A 60 -20.00 0.59 -30.30
C ALA A 60 -21.39 0.28 -30.92
N PRO A 61 -21.63 -0.94 -31.43
CA PRO A 61 -22.96 -1.45 -31.79
C PRO A 61 -23.96 -1.54 -30.62
N THR A 62 -25.25 -1.69 -30.92
CA THR A 62 -26.35 -1.63 -29.92
C THR A 62 -26.14 -2.56 -28.73
N THR A 63 -25.71 -3.80 -28.97
CA THR A 63 -25.44 -4.80 -27.93
C THR A 63 -24.48 -4.28 -26.85
N TYR A 64 -23.32 -3.75 -27.24
CA TYR A 64 -22.31 -3.26 -26.28
C TYR A 64 -22.65 -1.89 -25.70
N ARG A 65 -23.48 -1.10 -26.38
CA ARG A 65 -24.02 0.13 -25.81
C ARG A 65 -24.95 -0.13 -24.63
N ASP A 66 -25.69 -1.24 -24.65
CA ASP A 66 -26.52 -1.67 -23.53
C ASP A 66 -25.66 -2.24 -22.39
N THR A 67 -24.56 -2.91 -22.71
CA THR A 67 -23.52 -3.26 -21.73
C THR A 67 -22.95 -2.02 -21.03
N ALA A 68 -22.65 -0.94 -21.77
CA ALA A 68 -22.21 0.32 -21.19
C ALA A 68 -23.25 0.93 -20.22
N TRP A 69 -24.54 0.85 -20.58
CA TRP A 69 -25.64 1.28 -19.71
C TRP A 69 -25.67 0.47 -18.41
N MET A 70 -25.46 -0.84 -18.49
CA MET A 70 -25.42 -1.72 -17.32
C MET A 70 -24.24 -1.46 -16.41
N PHE A 71 -23.05 -1.20 -16.96
CA PHE A 71 -21.90 -0.82 -16.13
C PHE A 71 -22.15 0.45 -15.32
N ILE A 72 -22.89 1.42 -15.87
CA ILE A 72 -23.31 2.62 -15.12
C ILE A 72 -24.22 2.26 -13.95
N GLN A 73 -25.08 1.25 -14.07
CA GLN A 73 -25.91 0.82 -12.94
C GLN A 73 -25.11 0.05 -11.89
N LYS A 74 -24.21 -0.83 -12.33
CA LYS A 74 -23.37 -1.70 -11.51
C LYS A 74 -22.31 -0.95 -10.68
N LEU A 75 -21.75 0.13 -11.22
CA LEU A 75 -20.66 0.85 -10.57
C LEU A 75 -21.16 1.71 -9.38
N PRO A 76 -20.34 1.86 -8.32
CA PRO A 76 -20.56 2.87 -7.30
C PRO A 76 -20.65 4.27 -7.91
N LEU A 77 -21.57 5.11 -7.43
CA LEU A 77 -21.73 6.47 -7.93
C LEU A 77 -20.43 7.30 -7.77
N SER A 78 -19.64 7.03 -6.74
CA SER A 78 -18.32 7.65 -6.53
C SER A 78 -17.31 7.34 -7.64
N HIS A 79 -17.46 6.20 -8.33
CA HIS A 79 -16.60 5.84 -9.47
C HIS A 79 -17.06 6.55 -10.74
N LEU A 80 -18.34 6.84 -10.88
CA LEU A 80 -18.91 7.53 -12.05
C LEU A 80 -18.64 9.03 -12.08
N LEU A 81 -18.11 9.60 -10.98
CA LEU A 81 -17.75 11.02 -10.89
C LEU A 81 -16.74 11.46 -11.97
N TYR A 82 -15.96 10.53 -12.51
CA TYR A 82 -14.98 10.81 -13.56
C TYR A 82 -15.58 10.90 -14.97
N LEU A 83 -16.88 10.60 -15.16
CA LEU A 83 -17.52 10.63 -16.48
C LEU A 83 -17.41 11.99 -17.16
N SER A 84 -17.53 13.11 -16.43
CA SER A 84 -17.36 14.45 -17.01
C SER A 84 -15.95 14.71 -17.51
N ASP A 85 -14.95 14.09 -16.88
CA ASP A 85 -13.53 14.34 -17.13
C ASP A 85 -13.00 13.54 -18.35
N VAL A 86 -13.74 12.52 -18.80
CA VAL A 86 -13.32 11.58 -19.86
C VAL A 86 -14.14 11.65 -21.14
N VAL A 87 -15.15 12.54 -21.16
CA VAL A 87 -15.86 12.90 -22.38
C VAL A 87 -15.01 13.91 -23.14
N LEU A 88 -14.41 13.46 -24.24
CA LEU A 88 -13.49 14.25 -25.06
C LEU A 88 -14.23 15.02 -26.15
N ASN A 89 -15.33 14.46 -26.68
CA ASN A 89 -16.16 15.12 -27.68
C ASN A 89 -17.63 15.19 -27.23
N PRO A 90 -18.04 16.26 -26.51
CA PRO A 90 -19.38 16.38 -25.97
C PRO A 90 -20.50 16.23 -27.01
N SER A 91 -20.30 16.69 -28.25
CA SER A 91 -21.30 16.57 -29.32
C SER A 91 -21.62 15.12 -29.71
N LYS A 92 -20.62 14.24 -29.63
CA LYS A 92 -20.71 12.82 -29.99
C LYS A 92 -20.91 11.91 -28.78
N GLU A 93 -20.34 12.24 -27.63
CA GLU A 93 -20.24 11.34 -26.48
C GLU A 93 -21.25 11.66 -25.37
N ASN A 94 -21.63 12.94 -25.18
CA ASN A 94 -22.70 13.32 -24.26
C ASN A 94 -24.07 13.14 -24.95
N LYS A 95 -24.44 11.89 -25.23
CA LYS A 95 -25.73 11.53 -25.83
C LYS A 95 -26.80 11.31 -24.77
N ARG A 96 -28.07 11.39 -25.21
CA ARG A 96 -29.27 11.18 -24.36
C ARG A 96 -29.19 9.89 -23.55
N ARG A 97 -28.65 8.81 -24.13
CA ARG A 97 -28.53 7.51 -23.46
C ARG A 97 -27.62 7.53 -22.23
N LEU A 98 -26.49 8.25 -22.32
CA LEU A 98 -25.51 8.34 -21.24
C LEU A 98 -26.10 9.14 -20.08
N ARG A 99 -26.73 10.28 -20.42
CA ARG A 99 -27.50 11.08 -19.46
C ARG A 99 -28.61 10.28 -18.80
N HIS A 100 -29.35 9.50 -19.58
CA HIS A 100 -30.43 8.64 -19.09
C HIS A 100 -29.88 7.59 -18.12
N ALA A 101 -28.83 6.85 -18.49
CA ALA A 101 -28.22 5.85 -17.62
C ALA A 101 -27.77 6.45 -16.29
N LEU A 102 -27.13 7.62 -16.33
CA LEU A 102 -26.67 8.32 -15.15
C LEU A 102 -27.84 8.80 -14.26
N ALA A 103 -28.89 9.35 -14.86
CA ALA A 103 -30.07 9.79 -14.12
C ALA A 103 -30.80 8.61 -13.44
N VAL A 104 -30.91 7.47 -14.13
CA VAL A 104 -31.47 6.24 -13.54
C VAL A 104 -30.59 5.74 -12.39
N LYS A 105 -29.26 5.72 -12.55
CA LYS A 105 -28.34 5.32 -11.48
C LYS A 105 -28.55 6.19 -10.24
N ILE A 106 -28.58 7.52 -10.40
CA ILE A 106 -28.81 8.45 -9.27
C ILE A 106 -30.17 8.22 -8.61
N ALA A 107 -31.23 7.98 -9.38
CA ALA A 107 -32.58 7.74 -8.86
C ALA A 107 -32.71 6.42 -8.09
N ASN A 108 -31.93 5.41 -8.47
CA ASN A 108 -31.92 4.08 -7.85
C ASN A 108 -30.85 3.93 -6.76
N SER A 109 -29.88 4.84 -6.67
CA SER A 109 -28.91 4.87 -5.58
C SER A 109 -29.60 5.18 -4.26
N ASN A 110 -29.14 4.53 -3.19
CA ASN A 110 -29.55 4.91 -1.84
C ASN A 110 -28.90 6.25 -1.44
N MET A 111 -29.47 6.91 -0.44
CA MET A 111 -28.99 8.23 0.00
C MET A 111 -27.56 8.17 0.56
N ASP A 112 -27.15 7.04 1.12
CA ASP A 112 -25.79 6.84 1.66
C ASP A 112 -24.74 6.84 0.54
N GLU A 113 -25.01 6.17 -0.59
CA GLU A 113 -24.16 6.15 -1.78
C GLU A 113 -24.04 7.56 -2.38
N ILE A 114 -25.15 8.30 -2.43
CA ILE A 114 -25.19 9.68 -2.92
C ILE A 114 -24.35 10.61 -2.02
N ALA A 115 -24.57 10.53 -0.70
CA ALA A 115 -23.83 11.29 0.28
C ALA A 115 -22.33 10.98 0.19
N ARG A 116 -21.98 9.69 0.12
CA ARG A 116 -20.60 9.23 -0.01
C ARG A 116 -19.93 9.76 -1.28
N ALA A 117 -20.61 9.67 -2.42
CA ALA A 117 -20.09 10.15 -3.70
C ALA A 117 -19.82 11.67 -3.66
N TYR A 118 -20.74 12.45 -3.08
CA TYR A 118 -20.52 13.89 -2.91
C TYR A 118 -19.35 14.20 -1.98
N MET A 119 -19.28 13.57 -0.80
CA MET A 119 -18.23 13.83 0.19
C MET A 119 -16.83 13.50 -0.35
N ILE A 120 -16.69 12.44 -1.17
CA ILE A 120 -15.41 12.07 -1.79
C ILE A 120 -14.94 13.12 -2.81
N SER A 121 -15.85 13.68 -3.62
CA SER A 121 -15.46 14.68 -4.62
C SER A 121 -16.62 15.64 -4.94
N PRO A 122 -16.82 16.70 -4.12
CA PRO A 122 -17.92 17.64 -4.29
C PRO A 122 -17.94 18.32 -5.66
N SER A 123 -16.76 18.71 -6.17
CA SER A 123 -16.62 19.40 -7.46
C SER A 123 -17.05 18.51 -8.63
N ARG A 124 -16.58 17.27 -8.68
CA ARG A 124 -16.97 16.30 -9.72
C ARG A 124 -18.43 15.92 -9.63
N PHE A 125 -18.96 15.75 -8.42
CA PHE A 125 -20.38 15.48 -8.23
C PHE A 125 -21.26 16.60 -8.81
N ARG A 126 -20.94 17.87 -8.53
CA ARG A 126 -21.62 19.02 -9.13
C ARG A 126 -21.43 19.08 -10.65
N MET A 127 -20.23 18.71 -11.12
CA MET A 127 -19.91 18.68 -12.54
C MET A 127 -20.78 17.65 -13.28
N LEU A 128 -21.11 16.50 -12.68
CA LEU A 128 -22.02 15.54 -13.31
C LEU A 128 -23.37 16.19 -13.66
N PHE A 129 -23.99 16.90 -12.71
CA PHE A 129 -25.27 17.58 -12.97
C PHE A 129 -25.13 18.69 -14.01
N LYS A 130 -24.07 19.50 -13.93
CA LYS A 130 -23.83 20.64 -14.83
C LYS A 130 -23.52 20.17 -16.26
N PHE A 131 -22.55 19.28 -16.41
CA PHE A 131 -22.04 18.81 -17.71
C PHE A 131 -23.06 17.96 -18.46
N PHE A 132 -23.72 17.03 -17.76
CA PHE A 132 -24.75 16.19 -18.36
C PHE A 132 -26.13 16.86 -18.39
N LYS A 133 -26.28 18.12 -17.95
CA LYS A 133 -27.55 18.85 -17.92
C LYS A 133 -28.68 18.00 -17.31
N LEU A 134 -28.38 17.37 -16.18
CA LEU A 134 -29.33 16.48 -15.52
C LEU A 134 -30.53 17.28 -14.97
N PRO A 135 -31.75 16.71 -14.97
CA PRO A 135 -32.93 17.35 -14.38
C PRO A 135 -32.67 17.79 -12.93
N ARG A 136 -33.21 18.96 -12.54
CA ARG A 136 -33.10 19.51 -11.19
C ARG A 136 -34.42 19.40 -10.43
N ASN A 137 -35.41 20.20 -10.84
CA ASN A 137 -36.72 20.26 -10.16
C ASN A 137 -37.84 19.59 -10.97
N LYS A 138 -37.70 19.62 -12.30
CA LYS A 138 -38.71 19.10 -13.23
C LYS A 138 -38.10 18.24 -14.32
N ILE A 139 -38.89 17.29 -14.81
CA ILE A 139 -38.64 16.54 -16.03
C ILE A 139 -39.90 16.59 -16.89
N GLN A 140 -39.78 17.06 -18.14
CA GLN A 140 -40.92 17.25 -19.06
C GLN A 140 -42.11 17.98 -18.39
N ASN A 141 -41.83 19.13 -17.76
CA ASN A 141 -42.78 19.96 -17.00
C ASN A 141 -43.41 19.34 -15.75
N LYS A 142 -43.12 18.08 -15.41
CA LYS A 142 -43.58 17.42 -14.18
C LYS A 142 -42.56 17.55 -13.06
N ASN A 143 -43.04 17.66 -11.82
CA ASN A 143 -42.17 17.72 -10.64
C ASN A 143 -41.50 16.37 -10.40
N ILE A 144 -40.23 16.42 -10.02
CA ILE A 144 -39.51 15.22 -9.57
C ILE A 144 -39.94 14.93 -8.13
N VAL A 145 -40.34 13.68 -7.86
CA VAL A 145 -40.78 13.20 -6.53
C VAL A 145 -39.87 12.09 -5.98
N ASN A 146 -38.99 11.51 -6.82
CA ASN A 146 -38.05 10.47 -6.39
C ASN A 146 -37.13 11.00 -5.28
N LYS A 147 -37.23 10.43 -4.08
CA LYS A 147 -36.55 10.91 -2.87
C LYS A 147 -35.03 10.90 -3.00
N SER A 148 -34.45 9.83 -3.56
CA SER A 148 -33.00 9.73 -3.78
C SER A 148 -32.51 10.78 -4.76
N TYR A 149 -33.23 10.96 -5.87
CA TYR A 149 -32.86 11.95 -6.88
C TYR A 149 -32.98 13.39 -6.34
N ILE A 150 -34.06 13.71 -5.61
CA ILE A 150 -34.21 15.00 -4.92
C ILE A 150 -33.05 15.24 -3.95
N PHE A 151 -32.68 14.21 -3.17
CA PHE A 151 -31.54 14.31 -2.27
C PHE A 151 -30.25 14.61 -3.03
N ALA A 152 -29.98 13.92 -4.14
CA ALA A 152 -28.81 14.19 -4.99
C ALA A 152 -28.80 15.62 -5.56
N VAL A 153 -29.96 16.13 -6.01
CA VAL A 153 -30.11 17.51 -6.49
C VAL A 153 -29.81 18.51 -5.37
N ASN A 154 -30.41 18.31 -4.19
CA ASN A 154 -30.19 19.18 -3.04
C ASN A 154 -28.72 19.19 -2.60
N VAL A 155 -28.07 18.04 -2.58
CA VAL A 155 -26.64 17.92 -2.28
C VAL A 155 -25.78 18.61 -3.35
N ALA A 156 -26.12 18.48 -4.63
CA ALA A 156 -25.41 19.19 -5.69
C ALA A 156 -25.54 20.72 -5.59
N ASP A 157 -26.71 21.24 -5.22
CA ASP A 157 -26.99 22.68 -5.19
C ASP A 157 -26.62 23.36 -3.87
N ARG A 158 -26.97 22.76 -2.73
CA ARG A 158 -26.76 23.33 -1.39
C ARG A 158 -25.49 22.80 -0.72
N GLY A 159 -24.89 21.77 -1.28
CA GLY A 159 -23.61 21.23 -0.86
C GLY A 159 -23.66 20.48 0.47
N ILE A 160 -22.59 20.63 1.24
CA ILE A 160 -22.34 19.81 2.42
C ILE A 160 -23.35 20.03 3.55
N LYS A 161 -24.01 21.20 3.59
CA LYS A 161 -25.10 21.49 4.54
C LYS A 161 -26.23 20.47 4.42
N THR A 162 -26.55 20.02 3.21
CA THR A 162 -27.58 18.99 3.01
C THR A 162 -27.19 17.64 3.59
N ILE A 163 -25.88 17.30 3.59
CA ILE A 163 -25.38 16.08 4.21
C ILE A 163 -25.50 16.20 5.74
N PHE A 164 -25.02 17.29 6.32
CA PHE A 164 -25.06 17.51 7.78
C PHE A 164 -26.48 17.70 8.36
N ASN A 165 -27.46 18.10 7.55
CA ASN A 165 -28.86 18.10 7.96
C ASN A 165 -29.46 16.69 8.09
N LYS A 166 -28.82 15.68 7.48
CA LYS A 166 -29.33 14.31 7.43
C LYS A 166 -28.49 13.33 8.22
N TYR A 167 -27.18 13.55 8.30
CA TYR A 167 -26.23 12.66 8.95
C TYR A 167 -25.44 13.42 10.01
N SER A 168 -25.21 12.80 11.15
CA SER A 168 -24.23 13.27 12.13
C SER A 168 -22.79 13.08 11.61
N LEU A 169 -21.81 13.72 12.24
CA LEU A 169 -20.41 13.57 11.85
C LEU A 169 -19.92 12.12 12.06
N GLU A 170 -20.44 11.49 13.11
CA GLU A 170 -20.17 10.10 13.49
C GLU A 170 -20.74 9.15 12.44
N GLU A 171 -21.99 9.35 12.00
CA GLU A 171 -22.59 8.58 10.91
C GLU A 171 -21.82 8.74 9.59
N ILE A 172 -21.27 9.93 9.32
CA ILE A 172 -20.44 10.16 8.12
C ILE A 172 -19.19 9.27 8.15
N VAL A 173 -18.54 9.10 9.30
CA VAL A 173 -17.34 8.26 9.43
C VAL A 173 -17.71 6.77 9.50
N GLU A 174 -18.62 6.39 10.40
CA GLU A 174 -18.92 4.99 10.67
C GLU A 174 -19.79 4.34 9.58
N ARG A 175 -20.86 5.01 9.16
CA ARG A 175 -21.84 4.45 8.22
C ARG A 175 -21.47 4.77 6.78
N LEU A 176 -21.14 6.03 6.48
CA LEU A 176 -20.75 6.42 5.12
C LEU A 176 -19.29 6.05 4.79
N LYS A 177 -18.49 5.62 5.77
CA LYS A 177 -17.08 5.22 5.61
C LYS A 177 -16.26 6.33 4.93
N ILE A 178 -16.55 7.58 5.27
CA ILE A 178 -15.76 8.73 4.79
C ILE A 178 -14.49 8.84 5.62
N PRO A 179 -13.31 8.95 4.98
CA PRO A 179 -12.04 9.08 5.69
C PRO A 179 -11.99 10.32 6.59
N LEU A 180 -11.34 10.19 7.75
CA LEU A 180 -11.23 11.24 8.75
C LEU A 180 -10.68 12.55 8.16
N HIS A 181 -9.61 12.50 7.36
CA HIS A 181 -9.02 13.71 6.75
C HIS A 181 -10.01 14.59 5.97
N MET A 182 -11.13 14.03 5.49
CA MET A 182 -12.17 14.79 4.78
C MET A 182 -13.15 15.50 5.72
N VAL A 183 -13.18 15.12 6.99
CA VAL A 183 -14.21 15.54 7.95
C VAL A 183 -13.68 16.18 9.22
N LEU A 184 -12.38 16.06 9.54
CA LEU A 184 -11.78 16.61 10.77
C LEU A 184 -12.04 18.13 10.94
N GLN A 185 -12.13 18.88 9.85
CA GLN A 185 -12.44 20.32 9.88
C GLN A 185 -13.85 20.67 10.41
N TYR A 186 -14.73 19.68 10.55
CA TYR A 186 -16.09 19.86 11.06
C TYR A 186 -16.25 19.47 12.53
N VAL A 187 -15.18 18.99 13.17
CA VAL A 187 -15.19 18.67 14.60
C VAL A 187 -15.23 19.96 15.40
N LYS A 188 -16.20 20.07 16.31
CA LYS A 188 -16.45 21.31 17.06
C LYS A 188 -15.84 21.33 18.46
N ASP A 189 -15.68 20.17 19.07
CA ASP A 189 -15.27 20.03 20.46
C ASP A 189 -14.52 18.71 20.72
N PRO A 190 -13.81 18.59 21.86
CA PRO A 190 -13.06 17.39 22.20
C PRO A 190 -13.92 16.12 22.41
N ASP A 191 -15.16 16.25 22.86
CA ASP A 191 -16.05 15.10 23.06
C ASP A 191 -16.40 14.47 21.72
N GLN A 192 -16.67 15.28 20.70
CA GLN A 192 -16.86 14.80 19.34
C GLN A 192 -15.60 14.16 18.76
N ALA A 193 -14.42 14.74 19.02
CA ALA A 193 -13.15 14.14 18.62
C ALA A 193 -12.95 12.75 19.26
N LYS A 194 -13.35 12.58 20.52
CA LYS A 194 -13.29 11.29 21.23
C LYS A 194 -14.17 10.26 20.55
N VAL A 195 -15.42 10.59 20.24
CA VAL A 195 -16.33 9.66 19.57
C VAL A 195 -15.78 9.24 18.21
N LEU A 196 -15.25 10.19 17.41
CA LEU A 196 -14.62 9.89 16.13
C LEU A 196 -13.39 8.98 16.27
N ALA A 197 -12.56 9.21 17.29
CA ALA A 197 -11.43 8.36 17.60
C ALA A 197 -11.87 6.92 17.93
N GLU A 198 -12.97 6.75 18.66
CA GLU A 198 -13.50 5.45 19.04
C GLU A 198 -14.12 4.67 17.86
N ILE A 199 -14.86 5.32 16.96
CA ILE A 199 -15.54 4.64 15.83
C ILE A 199 -14.67 4.43 14.59
N SER A 200 -13.60 5.22 14.43
CA SER A 200 -12.75 5.15 13.23
C SER A 200 -11.95 3.85 13.15
N VAL A 201 -11.64 3.40 11.94
CA VAL A 201 -10.78 2.22 11.76
C VAL A 201 -9.34 2.52 12.20
N PRO A 202 -8.58 1.54 12.75
CA PRO A 202 -7.24 1.78 13.30
C PRO A 202 -6.30 2.54 12.35
N ASP A 203 -6.24 2.15 11.08
CA ASP A 203 -5.35 2.80 10.10
C ASP A 203 -5.68 4.27 9.87
N ASP A 204 -6.96 4.61 9.74
CA ASP A 204 -7.39 5.99 9.49
C ASP A 204 -7.21 6.83 10.76
N TYR A 205 -7.49 6.28 11.93
CA TYR A 205 -7.19 6.90 13.24
C TYR A 205 -5.70 7.23 13.39
N LEU A 206 -4.83 6.23 13.17
CA LEU A 206 -3.40 6.35 13.40
C LEU A 206 -2.73 7.37 12.49
N ARG A 207 -3.18 7.50 11.23
CA ARG A 207 -2.75 8.57 10.30
C ARG A 207 -2.97 9.99 10.84
N HIS A 208 -3.91 10.14 11.77
CA HIS A 208 -4.28 11.41 12.40
C HIS A 208 -3.92 11.44 13.89
N SER A 209 -3.04 10.54 14.35
CA SER A 209 -2.60 10.39 15.73
C SER A 209 -2.17 11.70 16.40
N ARG A 210 -1.34 12.51 15.73
CA ARG A 210 -0.92 13.82 16.25
C ARG A 210 -2.10 14.75 16.52
N TRP A 211 -3.05 14.81 15.58
CA TRP A 211 -4.23 15.67 15.70
C TRP A 211 -5.11 15.23 16.88
N PHE A 212 -5.35 13.93 17.03
CA PHE A 212 -6.09 13.39 18.17
C PHE A 212 -5.38 13.64 19.49
N ARG A 213 -4.07 13.43 19.57
CA ARG A 213 -3.27 13.73 20.76
C ARG A 213 -3.41 15.21 21.18
N THR A 214 -3.31 16.13 20.22
CA THR A 214 -3.43 17.57 20.49
C THR A 214 -4.79 17.96 21.06
N ILE A 215 -5.88 17.33 20.62
CA ILE A 215 -7.24 17.70 21.04
C ILE A 215 -7.69 16.96 22.29
N LEU A 216 -7.35 15.67 22.41
CA LEU A 216 -7.80 14.80 23.49
C LEU A 216 -6.90 14.86 24.74
N GLY A 217 -5.68 15.37 24.58
CA GLY A 217 -4.64 15.24 25.60
C GLY A 217 -4.04 13.83 25.65
N ASP A 218 -2.93 13.69 26.36
CA ASP A 218 -2.12 12.46 26.35
C ASP A 218 -2.88 11.26 26.95
N ASP A 219 -3.55 11.42 28.10
CA ASP A 219 -4.20 10.31 28.79
C ASP A 219 -5.30 9.63 27.94
N LEU A 220 -6.21 10.43 27.38
CA LEU A 220 -7.32 9.90 26.59
C LEU A 220 -6.86 9.40 25.21
N PHE A 221 -5.87 10.07 24.61
CA PHE A 221 -5.24 9.60 23.39
C PHE A 221 -4.58 8.24 23.58
N GLU A 222 -3.83 8.05 24.66
CA GLU A 222 -3.19 6.77 24.98
C GLU A 222 -4.23 5.67 25.19
N GLU A 223 -5.27 5.93 25.97
CA GLU A 223 -6.34 4.96 26.24
C GLU A 223 -6.95 4.43 24.93
N ILE A 224 -7.32 5.33 24.02
CA ILE A 224 -7.92 4.98 22.73
C ILE A 224 -6.89 4.28 21.84
N THR A 225 -5.67 4.79 21.77
CA THR A 225 -4.59 4.20 20.97
C THR A 225 -4.32 2.77 21.41
N PHE A 226 -4.23 2.50 22.71
CA PHE A 226 -4.08 1.13 23.21
C PHE A 226 -5.23 0.21 22.79
N LYS A 227 -6.48 0.69 22.85
CA LYS A 227 -7.63 -0.07 22.35
C LYS A 227 -7.49 -0.37 20.86
N LYS A 228 -7.07 0.60 20.03
CA LYS A 228 -6.86 0.42 18.58
C LYS A 228 -5.74 -0.56 18.29
N LEU A 229 -4.63 -0.46 19.00
CA LEU A 229 -3.48 -1.35 18.85
C LEU A 229 -3.81 -2.81 19.17
N ARG A 230 -4.76 -3.09 20.07
CA ARG A 230 -5.21 -4.48 20.34
C ARG A 230 -5.86 -5.16 19.14
N TYR A 231 -6.38 -4.41 18.17
CA TYR A 231 -6.98 -4.96 16.96
C TYR A 231 -5.96 -5.25 15.86
N LEU A 232 -4.74 -4.73 15.98
CA LEU A 232 -3.65 -5.06 15.06
C LEU A 232 -3.22 -6.50 15.33
N LYS A 233 -3.35 -7.35 14.31
CA LYS A 233 -3.01 -8.78 14.40
C LYS A 233 -1.60 -9.06 13.94
N ASP A 234 -1.04 -8.20 13.09
CA ASP A 234 0.29 -8.38 12.53
C ASP A 234 1.32 -7.54 13.29
N PRO A 235 2.33 -8.16 13.92
CA PRO A 235 3.35 -7.43 14.64
C PRO A 235 4.25 -6.52 13.79
N ILE A 236 4.26 -6.72 12.48
CA ILE A 236 4.88 -5.79 11.52
C ILE A 236 4.13 -4.45 11.52
N GLU A 237 2.80 -4.48 11.70
CA GLU A 237 1.99 -3.27 11.85
C GLU A 237 2.44 -2.47 13.08
N PHE A 238 2.74 -3.12 14.23
CA PHE A 238 3.23 -2.41 15.42
C PHE A 238 4.51 -1.61 15.16
N ILE A 239 5.41 -2.13 14.34
CA ILE A 239 6.62 -1.40 13.93
C ILE A 239 6.29 -0.21 13.06
N SER A 240 5.43 -0.40 12.06
CA SER A 240 5.00 0.70 11.18
C SER A 240 4.32 1.80 11.99
N VAL A 241 3.53 1.41 12.99
CA VAL A 241 2.86 2.35 13.89
C VAL A 241 3.87 3.07 14.77
N LEU A 242 4.82 2.37 15.38
CA LEU A 242 5.89 2.98 16.18
C LEU A 242 6.66 4.03 15.37
N GLU A 243 7.14 3.66 14.18
CA GLU A 243 7.85 4.57 13.28
C GLU A 243 6.97 5.77 12.86
N HIS A 244 5.68 5.55 12.62
CA HIS A 244 4.74 6.62 12.28
C HIS A 244 4.53 7.58 13.45
N LEU A 245 4.23 7.08 14.65
CA LEU A 245 4.00 7.89 15.85
C LEU A 245 5.24 8.69 16.23
N GLU A 246 6.42 8.10 16.08
CA GLU A 246 7.68 8.80 16.32
C GLU A 246 7.87 9.95 15.32
N LYS A 247 7.70 9.68 14.02
CA LYS A 247 7.83 10.69 12.96
C LYS A 247 6.82 11.83 13.09
N THR A 248 5.60 11.54 13.54
CA THR A 248 4.56 12.56 13.70
C THR A 248 4.66 13.30 15.03
N GLY A 249 5.51 12.86 15.97
CA GLY A 249 5.60 13.39 17.32
C GLY A 249 4.41 13.02 18.21
N ALA A 250 3.62 12.02 17.80
CA ALA A 250 2.49 11.51 18.57
C ALA A 250 2.90 10.40 19.57
N LEU A 251 4.15 9.94 19.53
CA LEU A 251 4.65 8.90 20.43
C LEU A 251 4.80 9.43 21.86
N THR A 252 4.18 8.74 22.81
CA THR A 252 4.36 8.94 24.25
C THR A 252 5.23 7.82 24.84
N GLU A 253 5.74 8.01 26.05
CA GLU A 253 6.60 7.04 26.72
C GLU A 253 5.86 5.71 27.03
N ASN A 254 4.60 5.80 27.46
CA ASN A 254 3.78 4.61 27.72
C ASN A 254 3.53 3.81 26.42
N LEU A 255 3.24 4.49 25.31
CA LEU A 255 3.05 3.85 24.01
C LEU A 255 4.35 3.20 23.51
N LEU A 256 5.49 3.87 23.67
CA LEU A 256 6.81 3.34 23.34
C LEU A 256 7.08 2.04 24.10
N ASN A 257 6.85 2.03 25.42
CA ASN A 257 7.07 0.86 26.27
C ASN A 257 6.16 -0.31 25.87
N PHE A 258 4.88 -0.05 25.59
CA PHE A 258 3.93 -1.07 25.14
C PHE A 258 4.31 -1.66 23.77
N LEU A 259 4.60 -0.80 22.78
CA LEU A 259 4.96 -1.23 21.43
C LEU A 259 6.27 -2.02 21.45
N ASN A 260 7.28 -1.57 22.19
CA ASN A 260 8.53 -2.31 22.36
C ASN A 260 8.31 -3.68 23.00
N LYS A 261 7.46 -3.78 24.04
CA LYS A 261 7.14 -5.06 24.66
C LYS A 261 6.48 -6.02 23.67
N LYS A 262 5.52 -5.55 22.88
CA LYS A 262 4.84 -6.36 21.85
C LYS A 262 5.78 -6.80 20.73
N ILE A 263 6.63 -5.88 20.26
CA ILE A 263 7.63 -6.18 19.23
C ILE A 263 8.63 -7.22 19.74
N ASN A 264 9.08 -7.13 20.99
CA ASN A 264 10.01 -8.10 21.58
C ASN A 264 9.40 -9.50 21.67
N ILE A 265 8.16 -9.63 22.15
CA ILE A 265 7.45 -10.93 22.20
C ILE A 265 7.37 -11.55 20.80
N PHE A 266 7.00 -10.75 19.79
CA PHE A 266 6.96 -11.23 18.42
C PHE A 266 8.33 -11.65 17.89
N LEU A 267 9.38 -10.87 18.19
CA LEU A 267 10.75 -11.22 17.81
C LEU A 267 11.19 -12.55 18.41
N GLU A 268 10.80 -12.85 19.66
CA GLU A 268 11.05 -14.15 20.31
C GLU A 268 10.33 -15.28 19.57
N GLU A 269 9.04 -15.10 19.27
CA GLU A 269 8.24 -16.07 18.53
C GLU A 269 8.81 -16.33 17.12
N GLU A 270 9.12 -15.28 16.36
CA GLU A 270 9.65 -15.42 15.00
C GLU A 270 11.05 -16.02 15.00
N MET A 271 11.93 -15.67 15.95
CA MET A 271 13.23 -16.34 16.03
C MET A 271 13.10 -17.84 16.29
N SER A 272 12.14 -18.24 17.14
CA SER A 272 11.87 -19.66 17.39
C SER A 272 11.41 -20.40 16.13
N ARG A 273 10.66 -19.73 15.25
CA ARG A 273 10.16 -20.29 13.98
C ARG A 273 11.19 -20.32 12.86
N ILE A 274 11.93 -19.22 12.69
CA ILE A 274 12.82 -19.00 11.55
C ILE A 274 14.17 -19.74 11.75
N ASN A 275 14.46 -20.19 12.97
CA ASN A 275 15.67 -20.94 13.31
C ASN A 275 16.98 -20.20 12.95
N ILE A 276 16.97 -18.86 13.00
CA ILE A 276 18.18 -18.05 12.89
C ILE A 276 18.86 -18.05 14.26
N ARG A 277 19.90 -18.87 14.39
CA ARG A 277 20.63 -19.10 15.63
C ARG A 277 22.07 -18.61 15.59
N ARG A 278 22.65 -18.37 14.41
CA ARG A 278 24.07 -18.00 14.29
C ARG A 278 24.28 -16.85 13.32
N ILE A 279 24.88 -15.76 13.79
CA ILE A 279 25.33 -14.65 12.94
C ILE A 279 26.78 -14.30 13.25
N ALA A 280 27.49 -13.69 12.31
CA ALA A 280 28.76 -13.02 12.56
C ALA A 280 28.57 -11.52 12.40
N ILE A 281 29.26 -10.71 13.21
CA ILE A 281 29.20 -9.25 13.14
C ILE A 281 30.59 -8.72 12.81
N ILE A 282 30.67 -7.89 11.78
CA ILE A 282 31.85 -7.10 11.43
C ILE A 282 31.46 -5.63 11.60
N VAL A 283 32.14 -4.91 12.49
CA VAL A 283 31.81 -3.54 12.88
C VAL A 283 32.97 -2.59 12.57
N ASP A 284 32.62 -1.47 11.94
CA ASP A 284 33.53 -0.39 11.66
C ASP A 284 33.80 0.44 12.93
N VAL A 285 35.07 0.64 13.24
CA VAL A 285 35.53 1.47 14.37
C VAL A 285 36.44 2.61 13.90
N SER A 286 36.34 3.02 12.64
CA SER A 286 36.98 4.24 12.11
C SER A 286 36.42 5.51 12.76
N ALA A 287 37.14 6.64 12.64
CA ALA A 287 36.88 7.85 13.43
C ALA A 287 35.43 8.42 13.35
N SER A 288 34.67 8.12 12.29
CA SER A 288 33.28 8.57 12.09
C SER A 288 32.23 7.64 12.70
N MET A 289 32.60 6.45 13.20
CA MET A 289 31.69 5.31 13.37
C MET A 289 31.14 5.08 14.78
N HIS A 290 30.82 6.16 15.51
CA HIS A 290 30.07 6.05 16.77
C HIS A 290 28.74 5.30 16.62
N ALA A 291 28.01 5.57 15.52
CA ALA A 291 26.72 4.92 15.24
C ALA A 291 26.85 3.40 15.04
N ALA A 292 27.94 2.94 14.39
CA ALA A 292 28.17 1.52 14.13
C ALA A 292 28.37 0.74 15.44
N ILE A 293 29.12 1.31 16.38
CA ILE A 293 29.34 0.72 17.72
C ILE A 293 28.02 0.64 18.48
N ASP A 294 27.24 1.72 18.53
CA ASP A 294 25.96 1.76 19.24
C ASP A 294 24.94 0.77 18.68
N ILE A 295 24.86 0.66 17.35
CA ILE A 295 24.02 -0.34 16.68
C ILE A 295 24.48 -1.74 17.04
N THR A 296 25.79 -2.01 17.00
CA THR A 296 26.36 -3.32 17.32
C THR A 296 26.04 -3.74 18.75
N ARG A 297 26.22 -2.83 19.73
CA ARG A 297 25.94 -3.08 21.15
C ARG A 297 24.50 -3.51 21.38
N LYS A 298 23.55 -2.72 20.86
CA LYS A 298 22.12 -2.98 21.02
C LYS A 298 21.69 -4.23 20.25
N LEU A 299 22.24 -4.45 19.05
CA LEU A 299 21.96 -5.65 18.27
C LEU A 299 22.47 -6.91 18.98
N TYR A 300 23.69 -6.86 19.52
CA TYR A 300 24.27 -7.96 20.29
C TYR A 300 23.37 -8.33 21.48
N GLU A 301 22.99 -7.33 22.28
CA GLU A 301 22.16 -7.53 23.47
C GLU A 301 20.82 -8.17 23.11
N VAL A 302 20.11 -7.61 22.13
CA VAL A 302 18.78 -8.09 21.76
C VAL A 302 18.88 -9.46 21.09
N PHE A 303 19.78 -9.67 20.13
CA PHE A 303 19.90 -10.97 19.44
C PHE A 303 20.30 -12.10 20.40
N THR A 304 21.19 -11.84 21.34
CA THR A 304 21.59 -12.81 22.38
C THR A 304 20.44 -13.11 23.34
N ARG A 305 19.68 -12.09 23.78
CA ARG A 305 18.50 -12.26 24.64
C ARG A 305 17.44 -13.14 23.99
N LEU A 306 17.27 -13.03 22.67
CA LEU A 306 16.33 -13.86 21.91
C LEU A 306 16.82 -15.31 21.75
N GLY A 307 18.02 -15.67 22.23
CA GLY A 307 18.59 -17.02 22.14
C GLY A 307 19.50 -17.25 20.93
N GLY A 308 19.84 -16.19 20.20
CA GLY A 308 20.80 -16.23 19.11
C GLY A 308 22.25 -16.28 19.61
N ARG A 309 23.13 -16.94 18.86
CA ARG A 309 24.58 -17.00 19.09
C ARG A 309 25.31 -16.11 18.09
N ILE A 310 26.14 -15.21 18.59
CA ILE A 310 27.06 -14.44 17.75
C ILE A 310 28.38 -15.22 17.70
N THR A 311 28.72 -15.68 16.49
CA THR A 311 29.85 -16.58 16.23
C THR A 311 31.19 -15.85 16.25
N ASP A 312 31.21 -14.62 15.73
CA ASP A 312 32.37 -13.74 15.71
C ASP A 312 31.89 -12.29 15.83
N ILE A 313 32.67 -11.48 16.54
CA ILE A 313 32.60 -10.02 16.48
C ILE A 313 33.98 -9.53 16.07
N ILE A 314 34.06 -8.92 14.89
CA ILE A 314 35.31 -8.39 14.36
C ILE A 314 35.17 -6.88 14.24
N ALA A 315 35.98 -6.14 14.98
CA ALA A 315 36.13 -4.71 14.75
C ALA A 315 37.20 -4.47 13.69
N PHE A 316 36.99 -3.47 12.84
CA PHE A 316 37.99 -3.06 11.86
C PHE A 316 38.13 -1.54 11.78
N SER A 317 39.37 -1.11 11.58
CA SER A 317 39.76 0.22 11.11
C SER A 317 40.81 0.04 10.01
N ASN A 318 42.06 0.43 10.24
CA ASN A 318 43.20 0.06 9.36
C ASN A 318 43.67 -1.39 9.59
N ILE A 319 43.31 -1.97 10.74
CA ILE A 319 43.54 -3.38 11.09
C ILE A 319 42.23 -4.00 11.57
N ALA A 320 42.10 -5.32 11.45
CA ALA A 320 40.95 -6.06 11.95
C ALA A 320 41.34 -6.98 13.12
N TYR A 321 40.50 -7.02 14.16
CA TYR A 321 40.71 -7.85 15.34
C TYR A 321 39.39 -8.33 15.92
N GLU A 322 39.44 -9.46 16.64
CA GLU A 322 38.27 -9.98 17.35
C GLU A 322 38.01 -9.18 18.63
N VAL A 323 36.73 -8.97 18.91
CA VAL A 323 36.26 -8.23 20.08
C VAL A 323 35.45 -9.18 20.95
N SER A 324 35.81 -9.28 22.23
CA SER A 324 34.95 -9.93 23.22
C SER A 324 33.79 -9.02 23.60
N ARG A 325 32.74 -9.57 24.21
CA ARG A 325 31.57 -8.80 24.65
C ARG A 325 31.95 -7.63 25.56
N GLU A 326 32.87 -7.85 26.48
CA GLU A 326 33.31 -6.86 27.47
C GLU A 326 34.00 -5.69 26.79
N LYS A 327 34.89 -5.99 25.83
CA LYS A 327 35.64 -5.01 25.05
C LYS A 327 34.79 -4.22 24.06
N LEU A 328 33.58 -4.68 23.73
CA LEU A 328 32.65 -3.97 22.86
C LEU A 328 32.25 -2.59 23.43
N ASN A 329 32.17 -2.49 24.76
CA ASN A 329 31.85 -1.22 25.46
C ASN A 329 33.04 -0.27 25.56
N GLU A 330 34.25 -0.75 25.26
CA GLU A 330 35.52 -0.02 25.36
C GLU A 330 36.03 0.43 23.98
N LEU A 331 35.30 0.11 22.91
CA LEU A 331 35.67 0.51 21.55
C LEU A 331 35.58 2.03 21.40
N ILE A 332 36.69 2.64 20.98
CA ILE A 332 36.77 4.07 20.66
C ILE A 332 37.00 4.22 19.16
N PRO A 333 36.14 4.95 18.43
CA PRO A 333 36.30 5.17 17.00
C PRO A 333 37.62 5.89 16.68
N LYS A 334 38.55 5.23 15.97
CA LYS A 334 39.85 5.79 15.57
C LYS A 334 40.42 5.12 14.31
N GLY A 335 41.18 5.90 13.55
CA GLY A 335 41.97 5.40 12.41
C GLY A 335 41.23 5.46 11.07
N MET A 336 41.88 4.90 10.05
CA MET A 336 41.38 4.78 8.68
C MET A 336 40.42 3.59 8.52
N THR A 337 39.84 3.40 7.34
CA THR A 337 38.78 2.41 7.08
C THR A 337 39.23 1.35 6.07
N SER A 338 39.36 0.10 6.52
CA SER A 338 39.65 -1.08 5.70
C SER A 338 38.63 -2.19 5.95
N ILE A 339 37.54 -2.17 5.16
CA ILE A 339 36.45 -3.15 5.26
C ILE A 339 36.94 -4.56 4.90
N GLY A 340 37.80 -4.66 3.87
CA GLY A 340 38.37 -5.93 3.46
C GLY A 340 39.23 -6.59 4.54
N ALA A 341 39.84 -5.84 5.47
CA ALA A 341 40.57 -6.43 6.60
C ALA A 341 39.65 -7.25 7.50
N GLY A 342 38.46 -6.71 7.81
CA GLY A 342 37.43 -7.39 8.61
C GLY A 342 36.92 -8.66 7.93
N LEU A 343 36.59 -8.56 6.64
CA LEU A 343 36.14 -9.70 5.83
C LEU A 343 37.24 -10.78 5.71
N LEU A 344 38.49 -10.39 5.51
CA LEU A 344 39.60 -11.33 5.38
C LEU A 344 39.83 -12.11 6.67
N LEU A 345 39.73 -11.44 7.83
CA LEU A 345 39.86 -12.11 9.13
C LEU A 345 38.74 -13.14 9.34
N LEU A 346 37.49 -12.77 9.02
CA LEU A 346 36.37 -13.71 9.10
C LEU A 346 36.55 -14.90 8.17
N TYR A 347 36.92 -14.65 6.90
CA TYR A 347 37.18 -15.71 5.92
C TYR A 347 38.22 -16.73 6.42
N LYS A 348 39.36 -16.26 6.94
CA LYS A 348 40.43 -17.13 7.47
C LYS A 348 39.95 -18.03 8.60
N ARG A 349 38.96 -17.59 9.39
CA ARG A 349 38.35 -18.37 10.46
C ARG A 349 37.36 -19.38 9.92
N LEU A 350 36.45 -18.96 9.05
CA LEU A 350 35.45 -19.84 8.44
C LEU A 350 36.11 -20.97 7.64
N ALA A 351 37.21 -20.68 6.93
CA ALA A 351 37.98 -21.68 6.18
C ALA A 351 38.58 -22.81 7.06
N ARG A 352 38.64 -22.63 8.39
CA ARG A 352 39.16 -23.61 9.35
C ARG A 352 38.07 -24.29 10.19
N ARG A 353 36.81 -23.88 10.04
CA ARG A 353 35.66 -24.38 10.80
C ARG A 353 34.87 -25.41 10.02
N SER A 354 34.12 -26.24 10.72
CA SER A 354 33.12 -27.09 10.09
C SER A 354 31.92 -26.25 9.63
N ILE A 355 31.18 -26.76 8.65
CA ILE A 355 30.03 -26.05 8.03
C ILE A 355 28.95 -25.78 9.08
N GLU A 356 28.76 -26.70 10.04
CA GLU A 356 27.80 -26.56 11.13
C GLU A 356 28.13 -25.42 12.09
N GLU A 357 29.34 -24.86 12.04
CA GLU A 357 29.74 -23.70 12.83
C GLU A 357 29.63 -22.39 12.04
N TYR A 358 29.25 -22.43 10.76
CA TYR A 358 29.12 -21.24 9.95
C TYR A 358 27.98 -20.35 10.47
N PRO A 359 28.15 -19.02 10.40
CA PRO A 359 27.06 -18.10 10.60
C PRO A 359 26.04 -18.27 9.47
N GLN A 360 24.76 -18.09 9.75
CA GLN A 360 23.71 -18.05 8.74
C GLN A 360 23.70 -16.73 7.98
N ALA A 361 24.30 -15.67 8.53
CA ALA A 361 24.53 -14.41 7.86
C ALA A 361 25.67 -13.62 8.52
N ILE A 362 26.28 -12.75 7.74
CA ILE A 362 27.31 -11.82 8.18
C ILE A 362 26.70 -10.41 8.21
N LEU A 363 26.68 -9.77 9.37
CA LEU A 363 26.25 -8.39 9.51
C LEU A 363 27.47 -7.49 9.38
N LEU A 364 27.51 -6.66 8.35
CA LEU A 364 28.57 -5.68 8.13
C LEU A 364 28.04 -4.29 8.47
N ILE A 365 28.55 -3.66 9.53
CA ILE A 365 28.04 -2.40 10.07
C ILE A 365 29.06 -1.30 9.79
N THR A 366 28.78 -0.45 8.80
CA THR A 366 29.73 0.54 8.24
C THR A 366 28.98 1.59 7.40
N ASP A 367 29.66 2.70 7.07
CA ASP A 367 29.24 3.65 6.03
C ASP A 367 29.67 3.23 4.61
N PHE A 368 30.51 2.20 4.51
CA PHE A 368 31.07 1.63 3.30
C PHE A 368 32.13 2.52 2.60
N ASP A 369 32.69 3.51 3.29
CA ASP A 369 33.70 4.44 2.74
C ASP A 369 35.13 3.93 2.97
N GLU A 370 35.51 2.85 2.27
CA GLU A 370 36.87 2.28 2.39
C GLU A 370 37.95 3.16 1.74
N ASN A 371 39.01 3.46 2.50
CA ASN A 371 40.14 4.26 2.03
C ASN A 371 41.50 3.56 2.20
N THR A 372 41.51 2.33 2.75
CA THR A 372 42.74 1.58 3.07
C THR A 372 42.64 0.11 2.63
N GLU A 373 43.70 -0.41 2.02
CA GLU A 373 43.80 -1.84 1.65
C GLU A 373 43.87 -2.77 2.89
N PRO A 374 43.39 -4.02 2.80
CA PRO A 374 42.80 -4.65 1.62
C PRO A 374 41.37 -4.18 1.36
N ARG A 375 41.04 -3.95 0.08
CA ARG A 375 39.68 -3.55 -0.35
C ARG A 375 38.68 -4.70 -0.47
N VAL A 376 37.39 -4.41 -0.31
CA VAL A 376 36.29 -5.38 -0.44
C VAL A 376 36.38 -6.17 -1.74
N LYS A 377 36.59 -5.48 -2.87
CA LYS A 377 36.70 -6.09 -4.21
C LYS A 377 37.78 -7.17 -4.31
N ASN A 378 38.85 -7.05 -3.52
CA ASN A 378 39.98 -7.99 -3.54
C ASN A 378 39.72 -9.22 -2.66
N ILE A 379 38.88 -9.08 -1.63
CA ILE A 379 38.64 -10.11 -0.62
C ILE A 379 37.40 -10.95 -0.92
N ILE A 380 36.35 -10.34 -1.47
CA ILE A 380 35.09 -11.02 -1.77
C ILE A 380 35.23 -12.26 -2.67
N PRO A 381 36.11 -12.30 -3.69
CA PRO A 381 36.35 -13.52 -4.46
C PRO A 381 36.79 -14.71 -3.61
N LEU A 382 37.41 -14.51 -2.44
CA LEU A 382 37.79 -15.60 -1.54
C LEU A 382 36.57 -16.31 -0.93
N TYR A 383 35.49 -15.57 -0.65
CA TYR A 383 34.25 -16.13 -0.10
C TYR A 383 33.56 -17.11 -1.06
N SER A 384 33.84 -17.01 -2.37
CA SER A 384 33.34 -17.99 -3.35
C SER A 384 33.85 -19.41 -3.08
N LYS A 385 34.97 -19.57 -2.36
CA LYS A 385 35.61 -20.84 -2.02
C LYS A 385 35.04 -21.52 -0.77
N LEU A 386 34.15 -20.84 -0.04
CA LEU A 386 33.50 -21.42 1.14
C LEU A 386 32.47 -22.47 0.71
N ALA A 387 32.34 -23.54 1.49
CA ALA A 387 31.40 -24.62 1.21
C ALA A 387 29.93 -24.14 1.27
N GLU A 388 29.62 -23.26 2.22
CA GLU A 388 28.39 -22.48 2.24
C GLU A 388 28.71 -20.98 2.18
N LYS A 389 27.84 -20.23 1.49
CA LYS A 389 27.99 -18.80 1.25
C LYS A 389 27.00 -18.02 2.11
N PRO A 390 27.35 -17.68 3.38
CA PRO A 390 26.47 -16.88 4.21
C PRO A 390 26.30 -15.49 3.59
N PRO A 391 25.06 -14.99 3.39
CA PRO A 391 24.83 -13.67 2.82
C PRO A 391 25.39 -12.57 3.71
N ILE A 392 25.83 -11.46 3.10
CA ILE A 392 26.30 -10.27 3.81
C ILE A 392 25.16 -9.24 3.89
N ILE A 393 24.75 -8.87 5.09
CA ILE A 393 23.76 -7.83 5.32
C ILE A 393 24.50 -6.59 5.79
N VAL A 394 24.56 -5.58 4.92
CA VAL A 394 25.20 -4.29 5.21
C VAL A 394 24.21 -3.43 6.00
N ILE A 395 24.50 -3.18 7.26
CA ILE A 395 23.78 -2.20 8.08
C ILE A 395 24.46 -0.85 7.84
N HIS A 396 23.84 -0.06 6.97
CA HIS A 396 24.46 1.12 6.36
C HIS A 396 24.16 2.37 7.18
N CYS A 397 25.13 2.79 7.99
CA CYS A 397 25.00 3.90 8.95
C CYS A 397 25.98 5.03 8.65
N GLY A 398 25.73 6.23 9.17
CA GLY A 398 26.60 7.38 8.93
C GLY A 398 26.53 7.93 7.50
N SER A 399 27.67 8.35 6.96
CA SER A 399 27.79 8.97 5.62
C SER A 399 27.86 7.91 4.52
N ARG A 400 26.69 7.42 4.12
CA ARG A 400 26.49 6.25 3.26
C ARG A 400 27.15 6.35 1.88
N ALA A 401 28.29 5.69 1.68
CA ALA A 401 28.93 5.49 0.38
C ALA A 401 28.23 4.37 -0.43
N PRO A 402 28.33 4.37 -1.77
CA PRO A 402 27.77 3.31 -2.61
C PRO A 402 28.32 1.92 -2.25
N VAL A 403 27.43 0.94 -2.09
CA VAL A 403 27.80 -0.45 -1.81
C VAL A 403 27.93 -1.21 -3.13
N GLU A 404 29.17 -1.53 -3.52
CA GLU A 404 29.48 -2.37 -4.68
C GLU A 404 30.16 -3.67 -4.24
N MET A 405 29.46 -4.79 -4.41
CA MET A 405 29.96 -6.11 -3.98
C MET A 405 29.34 -7.24 -4.80
N ASP A 406 30.19 -8.00 -5.50
CA ASP A 406 29.79 -9.18 -6.28
C ASP A 406 29.66 -10.43 -5.38
N TYR A 407 28.68 -10.39 -4.47
CA TYR A 407 28.35 -11.44 -3.51
C TYR A 407 26.89 -11.30 -3.04
N PRO A 408 26.19 -12.38 -2.64
CA PRO A 408 24.83 -12.27 -2.10
C PRO A 408 24.76 -11.30 -0.92
N HIS A 409 24.13 -10.14 -1.12
CA HIS A 409 24.07 -9.10 -0.12
C HIS A 409 22.78 -8.30 -0.13
N ALA A 410 22.45 -7.74 1.03
CA ALA A 410 21.38 -6.75 1.20
C ALA A 410 21.91 -5.53 1.93
N VAL A 411 21.35 -4.36 1.62
CA VAL A 411 21.68 -3.10 2.28
C VAL A 411 20.47 -2.62 3.09
N ILE A 412 20.67 -2.38 4.38
CA ILE A 412 19.64 -1.87 5.29
C ILE A 412 20.13 -0.50 5.80
N PRO A 413 19.57 0.62 5.30
CA PRO A 413 19.95 1.94 5.79
C PRO A 413 19.40 2.19 7.19
N VAL A 414 20.28 2.59 8.11
CA VAL A 414 19.93 2.86 9.51
C VAL A 414 20.68 4.09 9.98
N GLU A 415 20.05 4.93 10.80
CA GLU A 415 20.72 6.06 11.48
C GLU A 415 21.04 5.73 12.94
N ARG A 416 20.13 5.01 13.59
CA ARG A 416 20.24 4.53 14.98
C ARG A 416 19.56 3.18 15.12
N PHE A 417 19.97 2.39 16.10
CA PHE A 417 19.32 1.11 16.39
C PHE A 417 17.83 1.30 16.70
N HIS A 418 17.02 0.45 16.08
CA HIS A 418 15.59 0.31 16.35
C HIS A 418 15.23 -1.18 16.32
N PRO A 419 14.33 -1.71 17.18
CA PRO A 419 13.99 -3.14 17.20
C PRO A 419 13.52 -3.70 15.85
N SER A 420 12.93 -2.87 14.98
CA SER A 420 12.55 -3.25 13.61
C SER A 420 13.72 -3.68 12.72
N LEU A 421 14.95 -3.29 13.05
CA LEU A 421 16.16 -3.71 12.36
C LEU A 421 16.30 -5.23 12.38
N LEU A 422 15.98 -5.89 13.49
CA LEU A 422 16.08 -7.35 13.60
C LEU A 422 15.13 -8.06 12.64
N LEU A 423 13.89 -7.58 12.48
CA LEU A 423 12.97 -8.13 11.48
C LEU A 423 13.48 -7.92 10.06
N LYS A 424 14.03 -6.74 9.76
CA LYS A 424 14.61 -6.48 8.43
C LYS A 424 15.77 -7.45 8.17
N ILE A 425 16.64 -7.66 9.16
CA ILE A 425 17.73 -8.65 9.07
C ILE A 425 17.16 -10.05 8.85
N PHE A 426 16.24 -10.54 9.68
CA PHE A 426 15.66 -11.89 9.55
C PHE A 426 14.97 -12.10 8.21
N ARG A 427 14.23 -11.11 7.71
CA ARG A 427 13.63 -11.15 6.38
C ARG A 427 14.66 -11.25 5.28
N GLN A 428 15.77 -10.51 5.37
CA GLN A 428 16.84 -10.62 4.37
C GLN A 428 17.49 -12.00 4.41
N ILE A 429 17.82 -12.52 5.60
CA ILE A 429 18.33 -13.88 5.78
C ILE A 429 17.37 -14.88 5.13
N MET A 430 16.07 -14.77 5.40
CA MET A 430 15.05 -15.62 4.80
C MET A 430 14.88 -15.45 3.30
N SER A 431 15.03 -14.23 2.78
CA SER A 431 14.97 -13.99 1.33
C SER A 431 16.13 -14.68 0.62
N PHE A 432 17.33 -14.65 1.19
CA PHE A 432 18.50 -15.33 0.62
C PHE A 432 18.40 -16.84 0.74
N THR A 433 17.86 -17.39 1.84
CA THR A 433 17.67 -18.84 1.98
C THR A 433 16.50 -19.36 1.13
N SER A 434 15.42 -18.59 0.97
CA SER A 434 14.26 -18.97 0.15
C SER A 434 14.44 -18.74 -1.35
N LYS A 435 15.24 -17.76 -1.79
CA LYS A 435 15.58 -17.59 -3.23
C LYS A 435 16.29 -18.82 -3.79
N VAL A 436 17.16 -19.45 -2.99
CA VAL A 436 17.84 -20.70 -3.36
C VAL A 436 16.84 -21.87 -3.53
N LEU A 437 15.70 -21.85 -2.82
CA LEU A 437 14.62 -22.83 -2.96
C LEU A 437 13.65 -22.47 -4.12
N LYS A 438 13.31 -21.20 -4.29
CA LYS A 438 12.35 -20.72 -5.30
C LYS A 438 12.88 -20.76 -6.74
N GLU A 439 14.19 -20.64 -6.98
CA GLU A 439 14.72 -20.79 -8.34
C GLU A 439 14.44 -22.17 -8.95
N ARG A 440 14.20 -23.20 -8.12
CA ARG A 440 13.78 -24.54 -8.59
C ARG A 440 12.26 -24.70 -8.80
N GLU A 441 11.42 -23.90 -8.14
CA GLU A 441 9.94 -23.97 -8.25
C GLU A 441 9.34 -22.94 -9.20
N VAL A 442 9.91 -21.74 -9.28
CA VAL A 442 9.41 -20.64 -10.14
C VAL A 442 9.52 -20.99 -11.63
N VAL A 443 10.49 -21.82 -12.02
CA VAL A 443 10.60 -22.34 -13.40
C VAL A 443 9.48 -23.33 -13.75
N ARG A 444 8.80 -23.93 -12.76
CA ARG A 444 7.63 -24.80 -12.97
C ARG A 444 6.30 -24.04 -12.96
N ILE A 445 6.13 -23.05 -12.09
CA ILE A 445 4.87 -22.31 -11.94
C ILE A 445 4.60 -21.34 -13.11
N ILE A 446 5.64 -20.84 -13.78
CA ILE A 446 5.49 -19.98 -14.97
C ILE A 446 4.94 -20.72 -16.20
N LYS A 447 4.84 -22.07 -16.17
CA LYS A 447 4.27 -22.89 -17.25
C LYS A 447 2.77 -23.23 -17.09
N GLU A 448 2.10 -22.79 -16.02
CA GLU A 448 0.71 -23.19 -15.72
C GLU A 448 -0.27 -22.00 -15.54
N VAL A 449 -0.03 -20.87 -16.22
CA VAL A 449 -1.01 -19.78 -16.28
C VAL A 449 -1.92 -20.00 -17.49
N ARG A 450 -3.22 -20.24 -17.26
CA ARG A 450 -4.24 -20.27 -18.32
C ARG A 450 -4.22 -18.94 -19.10
N PRO A 451 -4.27 -18.95 -20.44
CA PRO A 451 -4.33 -17.71 -21.23
C PRO A 451 -5.58 -16.90 -20.86
N LEU A 452 -5.42 -15.60 -20.60
CA LEU A 452 -6.51 -14.64 -20.30
C LEU A 452 -7.62 -14.67 -21.37
N GLU A 453 -7.31 -15.05 -22.61
CA GLU A 453 -8.26 -15.20 -23.71
C GLU A 453 -9.31 -16.30 -23.48
N GLU A 454 -8.93 -17.43 -22.86
CA GLU A 454 -9.85 -18.52 -22.56
C GLU A 454 -10.86 -18.10 -21.48
N GLU A 455 -10.38 -17.43 -20.41
CA GLU A 455 -11.24 -16.90 -19.34
C GLU A 455 -12.25 -15.87 -19.87
N LEU A 456 -11.87 -15.02 -20.83
CA LEU A 456 -12.76 -13.99 -21.39
C LEU A 456 -13.85 -14.57 -22.27
N SER A 457 -13.59 -15.69 -22.95
CA SER A 457 -14.54 -16.34 -23.86
C SER A 457 -15.79 -16.90 -23.14
N GLU A 458 -15.67 -17.21 -21.85
CA GLU A 458 -16.74 -17.76 -21.02
C GLU A 458 -17.57 -16.68 -20.30
N ILE A 459 -17.13 -15.41 -20.30
CA ILE A 459 -17.80 -14.33 -19.58
C ILE A 459 -19.05 -13.87 -20.32
N SER A 460 -20.19 -13.97 -19.64
CA SER A 460 -21.46 -13.40 -20.11
C SER A 460 -21.51 -11.89 -19.87
N LEU A 461 -21.88 -11.12 -20.90
CA LEU A 461 -21.98 -9.68 -20.80
C LEU A 461 -23.30 -9.26 -20.12
N PRO A 462 -23.28 -8.24 -19.26
CA PRO A 462 -24.51 -7.76 -18.63
C PRO A 462 -25.44 -7.11 -19.66
N GLN A 463 -26.72 -7.48 -19.59
CA GLN A 463 -27.76 -6.98 -20.47
C GLN A 463 -28.67 -5.96 -19.78
N ARG A 464 -29.11 -4.97 -20.55
CA ARG A 464 -30.03 -3.93 -20.08
C ARG A 464 -31.45 -4.50 -19.91
N PRO A 465 -32.11 -4.29 -18.76
CA PRO A 465 -33.50 -4.71 -18.56
C PRO A 465 -34.45 -4.06 -19.57
N GLN A 466 -35.32 -4.85 -20.19
CA GLN A 466 -36.27 -4.42 -21.21
C GLN A 466 -37.19 -3.29 -20.74
N GLU A 467 -37.60 -3.29 -19.48
CA GLU A 467 -38.46 -2.25 -18.90
C GLU A 467 -37.82 -0.85 -19.01
N THR A 468 -36.50 -0.75 -18.84
CA THR A 468 -35.77 0.51 -18.87
C THR A 468 -35.67 1.11 -20.28
N MET A 469 -36.01 0.33 -21.31
CA MET A 469 -36.02 0.77 -22.71
C MET A 469 -37.36 1.38 -23.13
N LYS A 470 -38.42 1.17 -22.34
CA LYS A 470 -39.76 1.69 -22.65
C LYS A 470 -39.75 3.23 -22.71
N PRO A 471 -40.44 3.84 -23.69
CA PRO A 471 -40.62 5.29 -23.72
C PRO A 471 -41.21 5.79 -22.40
N GLY A 472 -40.71 6.94 -21.91
CA GLY A 472 -41.19 7.53 -20.66
C GLY A 472 -40.69 6.86 -19.37
N TYR A 473 -39.86 5.80 -19.43
CA TYR A 473 -39.33 5.14 -18.21
C TYR A 473 -38.71 6.11 -17.20
N LEU A 474 -37.80 6.99 -17.64
CA LEU A 474 -37.17 7.98 -16.75
C LEU A 474 -38.18 8.98 -16.18
N LEU A 475 -39.20 9.38 -16.96
CA LEU A 475 -40.28 10.23 -16.46
C LEU A 475 -41.03 9.50 -15.34
N LYS A 476 -41.41 8.25 -15.58
CA LYS A 476 -42.08 7.37 -14.61
C LYS A 476 -41.27 7.28 -13.31
N LEU A 477 -40.00 6.95 -13.43
CA LEU A 477 -39.08 6.76 -12.30
C LEU A 477 -38.90 8.02 -11.45
N LEU A 478 -38.85 9.20 -12.10
CA LEU A 478 -38.58 10.46 -11.41
C LEU A 478 -39.85 11.16 -10.90
N SER A 479 -40.96 11.08 -11.63
CA SER A 479 -42.23 11.77 -11.30
C SER A 479 -43.24 10.91 -10.54
N GLY A 480 -43.02 9.59 -10.46
CA GLY A 480 -43.88 8.67 -9.69
C GLY A 480 -45.22 8.33 -10.37
N GLU A 481 -45.44 8.74 -11.61
CA GLU A 481 -46.63 8.35 -12.35
C GLU A 481 -46.64 6.84 -12.64
N SER A 482 -47.76 6.18 -12.39
CA SER A 482 -48.07 4.89 -12.99
C SER A 482 -48.65 5.16 -14.37
N GLY A 483 -47.87 4.88 -15.42
CA GLY A 483 -48.41 4.83 -16.78
C GLY A 483 -49.45 3.74 -16.95
#